data_AF-V6JYH6-F1
#
_entry.id   AF-V6JYH6-F1
#
_cell.length_a   1.000
_cell.length_b   1.000
_cell.length_c   1.000
_cell.angle_alpha   90.00
_cell.angle_beta   90.00
_cell.angle_gamma   90.00
#
_symmetry.space_group_name_H-M   'P 1'
#
loop_
_entity.id
_entity.type
_entity.pdbx_description
1 polymer ?
#
loop_
_entity_poly.entity_id
_entity_poly.type
_entity_poly.pdbx_seq_one_letter_code
_entity_poly.pdbx_strand_id
1 'polypeptide(L)'
;MARDAPQVAASPEQASVLRLCANPLSVAELSAYLNLPFSAMTVLITEMITAELVQARAPVARQAVPDRSILEAVMHGLQRL
;
A
#
# COMPACT_ATOMS: atom_id res chain seq x y z
N MET A 1 -34.68 11.22 1.47
CA MET A 1 -34.14 12.50 0.95
C MET A 1 -32.77 12.22 0.37
N ALA A 2 -32.68 12.10 -0.95
CA ALA A 2 -31.48 11.72 -1.67
C ALA A 2 -30.62 12.96 -1.94
N ARG A 3 -29.36 12.96 -1.48
CA ARG A 3 -28.36 13.91 -1.95
C ARG A 3 -27.60 13.24 -3.09
N ASP A 4 -28.06 13.54 -4.29
CA ASP A 4 -27.35 13.37 -5.55
C ASP A 4 -26.27 14.46 -5.62
N ALA A 5 -25.12 14.21 -4.99
CA ALA A 5 -23.88 14.79 -5.47
C ALA A 5 -23.32 13.77 -6.45
N PRO A 6 -22.68 14.16 -7.56
CA PRO A 6 -21.95 13.21 -8.38
C PRO A 6 -20.77 12.72 -7.52
N GLN A 7 -21.00 11.68 -6.74
CA GLN A 7 -19.95 10.79 -6.33
C GLN A 7 -19.42 10.29 -7.66
N VAL A 8 -18.31 10.86 -8.14
CA VAL A 8 -17.55 10.26 -9.24
C VAL A 8 -17.41 8.82 -8.82
N ALA A 9 -18.15 7.92 -9.46
CA ALA A 9 -18.12 6.52 -9.11
C ALA A 9 -16.65 6.13 -9.27
N ALA A 10 -15.98 5.86 -8.15
CA ALA A 10 -14.57 5.58 -8.15
C ALA A 10 -14.31 4.50 -9.20
N SER A 11 -13.27 4.67 -10.01
CA SER A 11 -12.95 3.68 -11.03
C SER A 11 -12.82 2.29 -10.36
N PRO A 12 -13.04 1.18 -11.08
CA PRO A 12 -12.88 -0.16 -10.50
C PRO A 12 -11.54 -0.33 -9.79
N GLU A 13 -10.48 0.28 -10.31
CA GLU A 13 -9.14 0.31 -9.73
C GLU A 13 -9.11 1.15 -8.45
N GLN A 14 -9.62 2.38 -8.45
CA GLN A 14 -9.71 3.23 -7.26
C GLN A 14 -10.52 2.56 -6.15
N ALA A 15 -11.67 1.97 -6.48
CA ALA A 15 -12.49 1.21 -5.54
C ALA A 15 -11.75 0.00 -4.98
N SER A 16 -10.93 -0.67 -5.80
CA SER A 16 -10.11 -1.81 -5.36
C SER A 16 -8.97 -1.39 -4.44
N VAL A 17 -8.31 -0.27 -4.74
CA VAL A 17 -7.31 0.35 -3.84
C VAL A 17 -7.93 0.68 -2.50
N LEU A 18 -9.11 1.33 -2.46
CA LEU A 18 -9.79 1.67 -1.21
C LEU A 18 -10.12 0.42 -0.37
N ARG A 19 -10.51 -0.69 -1.00
CA ARG A 19 -10.73 -1.96 -0.28
C ARG A 19 -9.44 -2.56 0.27
N LEU A 20 -8.36 -2.55 -0.51
CA LEU A 20 -7.07 -3.12 -0.11
C LEU A 20 -6.37 -2.28 0.98
N CYS A 21 -6.51 -0.96 0.92
CA CYS A 21 -5.95 -0.02 1.89
C CYS A 21 -6.70 0.01 3.24
N ALA A 22 -7.56 -0.98 3.54
CA ALA A 22 -8.06 -1.22 4.89
C ALA A 22 -6.92 -1.44 5.90
N ASN A 23 -5.78 -1.96 5.42
CA ASN A 23 -4.50 -1.95 6.12
C ASN A 23 -3.46 -1.17 5.28
N PRO A 24 -2.45 -0.52 5.89
CA PRO A 24 -1.42 0.17 5.14
C PRO A 24 -0.65 -0.79 4.23
N LEU A 25 -0.68 -0.53 2.92
CA LEU A 25 0.10 -1.25 1.91
C LEU A 25 1.05 -0.29 1.20
N SER A 26 2.19 -0.81 0.77
CA SER A 26 3.08 -0.10 -0.15
C SER A 26 2.50 -0.06 -1.55
N VAL A 27 2.96 0.91 -2.35
CA VAL A 27 2.56 1.04 -3.77
C VAL A 27 2.95 -0.22 -4.56
N ALA A 28 4.06 -0.88 -4.20
CA ALA A 28 4.50 -2.12 -4.82
C ALA A 28 3.55 -3.29 -4.53
N GLU A 29 3.07 -3.42 -3.28
CA GLU A 29 2.09 -4.43 -2.91
C GLU A 29 0.76 -4.21 -3.65
N LEU A 30 0.29 -2.97 -3.75
CA LEU A 30 -0.92 -2.64 -4.51
C LEU A 30 -0.79 -3.02 -5.99
N SER A 31 0.35 -2.68 -6.61
CA SER A 31 0.67 -3.05 -7.99
C SER A 31 0.64 -4.57 -8.19
N ALA A 32 1.19 -5.33 -7.24
CA ALA A 32 1.17 -6.80 -7.28
C ALA A 32 -0.25 -7.37 -7.10
N TYR A 33 -1.02 -6.89 -6.12
CA TYR A 33 -2.39 -7.39 -5.87
C TYR A 33 -3.35 -7.09 -7.02
N LEU A 34 -3.20 -5.92 -7.65
CA LEU A 34 -4.07 -5.49 -8.76
C LEU A 34 -3.53 -5.91 -10.14
N ASN A 35 -2.35 -6.53 -10.18
CA ASN A 35 -1.65 -6.91 -11.41
C ASN A 35 -1.52 -5.73 -12.41
N LEU A 36 -1.22 -4.54 -11.88
CA LEU A 36 -1.01 -3.32 -12.66
C LEU A 36 0.48 -2.98 -12.71
N PRO A 37 1.00 -2.41 -13.81
CA PRO A 37 2.37 -1.90 -13.84
C PRO A 37 2.60 -0.85 -12.73
N PHE A 38 3.79 -0.89 -12.12
CA PHE A 38 4.14 0.01 -11.01
C PHE A 38 3.99 1.51 -11.39
N SER A 39 4.33 1.86 -12.64
CA SER A 39 4.16 3.22 -13.15
C SER A 39 2.69 3.65 -13.18
N ALA A 40 1.78 2.80 -13.68
CA ALA A 40 0.35 3.06 -13.70
C ALA A 40 -0.23 3.17 -12.28
N MET A 41 0.20 2.30 -11.36
CA MET A 41 -0.20 2.35 -9.96
C MET A 41 0.23 3.67 -9.28
N THR A 42 1.42 4.18 -9.62
CA THR A 42 1.93 5.45 -9.08
C THR A 42 1.10 6.65 -9.55
N VAL A 43 0.72 6.67 -10.83
CA VAL A 43 -0.18 7.71 -11.37
C VAL A 43 -1.53 7.67 -10.64
N LEU A 44 -2.14 6.48 -10.56
CA LEU A 44 -3.42 6.28 -9.89
C LEU A 44 -3.39 6.71 -8.41
N ILE A 45 -2.36 6.31 -7.65
CA ILE A 45 -2.21 6.72 -6.25
C ILE A 45 -2.01 8.22 -6.12
N THR A 46 -1.25 8.84 -7.01
CA THR A 46 -1.02 10.30 -6.98
C THR A 46 -2.33 11.05 -7.16
N GLU A 47 -3.19 10.61 -8.07
CA GLU A 47 -4.53 11.18 -8.26
C GLU A 47 -5.40 10.97 -7.03
N MET A 48 -5.42 9.77 -6.45
CA MET A 48 -6.20 9.47 -5.24
C MET A 48 -5.73 10.26 -4.02
N ILE A 49 -4.41 10.51 -3.86
CA ILE A 49 -3.86 11.38 -2.81
C ILE A 49 -4.30 12.82 -3.03
N THR A 50 -4.23 13.30 -4.28
CA THR A 50 -4.65 14.67 -4.64
C THR A 50 -6.14 14.89 -4.39
N ALA A 51 -6.95 13.86 -4.60
CA ALA A 51 -8.38 13.84 -4.30
C ALA A 51 -8.69 13.55 -2.81
N GLU A 52 -7.66 13.45 -1.95
CA GLU A 52 -7.77 13.14 -0.52
C GLU A 52 -8.50 11.82 -0.19
N LEU A 53 -8.55 10.89 -1.14
CA LEU A 53 -9.19 9.58 -0.97
C LEU A 53 -8.30 8.58 -0.21
N VAL A 54 -6.99 8.78 -0.28
CA VAL A 54 -5.98 7.99 0.44
C VAL A 54 -4.88 8.90 0.95
N GLN A 55 -4.15 8.44 1.96
CA GLN A 55 -3.04 9.18 2.54
C GLN A 55 -1.75 8.38 2.41
N ALA A 56 -0.67 9.05 2.02
CA ALA A 56 0.66 8.46 2.08
C ALA A 56 1.20 8.55 3.50
N ARG A 57 1.63 7.40 4.04
CA ARG A 57 2.34 7.35 5.32
C ARG A 57 3.81 7.71 5.10
N ALA A 58 4.37 8.55 5.97
CA ALA A 58 5.81 8.77 6.00
C ALA A 58 6.56 7.44 6.20
N PRO A 59 7.66 7.19 5.48
CA PRO A 59 8.48 6.01 5.71
C PRO A 59 8.88 5.95 7.19
N VAL A 60 8.74 4.80 7.82
CA VAL A 60 9.31 4.59 9.14
C VAL A 60 10.81 4.73 8.99
N ALA A 61 11.41 5.71 9.70
CA ALA A 61 12.85 5.87 9.72
C ALA A 61 13.46 4.51 10.09
N ARG A 62 14.28 3.95 9.20
CA ARG A 62 15.01 2.72 9.50
C ARG A 62 15.87 3.03 10.72
N GLN A 63 15.53 2.43 11.85
CA GLN A 63 16.46 2.31 12.97
C GLN A 63 17.68 1.53 12.47
N ALA A 64 18.83 1.67 13.14
CA ALA A 64 20.07 1.01 12.75
C ALA A 64 19.81 -0.43 12.29
N VAL A 65 20.31 -0.77 11.09
CA VAL A 65 20.14 -2.10 10.52
C VAL A 65 20.56 -3.12 11.57
N PRO A 66 19.69 -4.07 11.96
CA PRO A 66 20.04 -5.08 12.95
C PRO A 66 21.29 -5.83 12.50
N ASP A 67 22.17 -6.16 13.44
CA ASP A 67 23.35 -6.95 13.14
C ASP A 67 22.93 -8.22 12.40
N ARG A 68 23.50 -8.40 11.20
CA ARG A 68 23.19 -9.52 10.31
C ARG A 68 23.35 -10.87 11.02
N SER A 69 24.33 -10.98 11.92
CA SER A 69 24.56 -12.20 12.70
C SER A 69 23.36 -12.60 13.55
N ILE A 70 22.63 -11.61 14.10
CA ILE A 70 21.41 -11.84 14.88
C ILE A 70 20.27 -12.28 13.97
N LEU A 71 20.12 -11.66 12.79
CA LEU A 71 19.08 -12.04 11.83
C LEU A 71 19.28 -13.48 11.33
N GLU A 72 20.52 -13.88 11.05
CA GLU A 72 20.89 -15.25 10.66
C GLU A 72 20.62 -16.24 11.80
N ALA A 73 20.97 -15.90 13.04
CA ALA A 73 20.68 -16.73 14.21
C ALA A 73 19.17 -16.96 14.42
N VAL A 74 18.35 -15.90 14.27
CA VAL A 74 16.89 -16.01 14.39
C VAL A 74 16.32 -16.87 13.27
N MET A 75 16.75 -16.66 12.02
CA MET A 75 16.30 -17.47 10.88
C MET A 75 16.57 -18.95 11.10
N HIS A 76 17.78 -19.32 11.53
CA HIS A 76 18.13 -20.70 11.85
C HIS A 76 17.33 -21.25 13.04
N GLY A 77 16.98 -20.41 14.01
CA GLY A 77 16.08 -20.78 15.11
C GLY A 77 14.67 -21.10 14.62
N LEU A 78 14.07 -20.24 13.80
CA LEU A 78 12.72 -20.40 13.27
C LEU A 78 12.58 -21.60 12.32
N GLN A 79 13.62 -21.93 11.56
CA GLN A 79 13.65 -23.08 10.66
C GLN A 79 13.77 -24.44 11.37
N ARG A 80 14.06 -24.43 12.67
CA ARG A 80 14.25 -25.64 13.49
C ARG A 80 13.06 -25.97 14.40
N LEU A 81 11.96 -25.22 14.26
CA LEU A 81 10.67 -25.49 14.90
C LEU A 81 9.78 -26.30 13.97
#